data_AF-A0A920L0T3-F1
#
_entry.id   AF-A0A920L0T3-F1
#
_cell.length_a   1.000
_cell.length_b   1.000
_cell.length_c   1.000
_cell.angle_alpha   90.00
_cell.angle_beta   90.00
_cell.angle_gamma   90.00
#
_symmetry.space_group_name_H-M   'P 1'
#
loop_
_entity.id
_entity.type
_entity.pdbx_description
1 polymer ?
#
loop_
_entity_poly.entity_id
_entity_poly.type
_entity_poly.pdbx_seq_one_letter_code
_entity_poly.pdbx_strand_id
1 'polypeptide(L)'
;MNIHTRKLESEISESEVNEALSVLKKWRDQGGEIDLSNENIHPSEVANLWVDYPKLNDEYPTEFNLDADYKASLPDLQNGPSSLIKGSNQVIQHVGISNFKLPIRYRLRGAGERTLETSVTGSVSLVLIRKA
;
A
#
# COMPACT_ATOMS: atom_id res chain seq x y z
N MET A 1 27.52 -18.99 44.11
CA MET A 1 26.66 -19.31 42.94
C MET A 1 26.39 -18.00 42.23
N ASN A 2 27.13 -17.69 41.15
CA ASN A 2 26.99 -16.41 40.44
C ASN A 2 25.83 -16.52 39.44
N ILE A 3 24.75 -15.81 39.74
CA ILE A 3 23.60 -15.66 38.86
C ILE A 3 24.00 -14.66 37.77
N HIS A 4 24.08 -15.14 36.52
CA HIS A 4 24.20 -14.28 35.35
C HIS A 4 22.81 -13.71 35.07
N THR A 5 22.57 -12.46 35.46
CA THR A 5 21.37 -11.74 35.04
C THR A 5 21.42 -11.56 33.52
N ARG A 6 20.38 -12.06 32.83
CA ARG A 6 20.16 -11.83 31.39
C ARG A 6 20.33 -10.33 31.12
N LYS A 7 21.13 -10.00 30.09
CA LYS A 7 21.27 -8.66 29.52
C LYS A 7 19.85 -8.09 29.37
N LEU A 8 19.46 -7.20 30.29
CA LEU A 8 18.25 -6.38 30.15
C LEU A 8 18.36 -5.71 28.79
N GLU A 9 17.25 -5.66 28.07
CA GLU A 9 17.07 -4.99 26.78
C GLU A 9 17.75 -3.62 26.81
N SER A 10 19.01 -3.58 26.41
CA SER A 10 19.80 -2.36 26.33
C SER A 10 19.35 -1.64 25.09
N GLU A 11 19.12 -0.33 25.19
CA GLU A 11 18.92 0.52 24.01
C GLU A 11 20.06 0.25 23.03
N ILE A 12 19.70 -0.09 21.78
CA ILE A 12 20.67 -0.42 20.73
C ILE A 12 21.50 0.84 20.49
N SER A 13 22.82 0.72 20.67
CA SER A 13 23.72 1.86 20.49
C SER A 13 24.04 2.10 19.00
N GLU A 14 24.38 3.33 18.62
CA GLU A 14 24.84 3.64 17.24
C GLU A 14 26.05 2.79 16.81
N SER A 15 26.91 2.42 17.77
CA SER A 15 28.05 1.54 17.50
C SER A 15 27.60 0.13 17.06
N GLU A 16 26.60 -0.45 17.74
CA GLU A 16 26.06 -1.77 17.40
C GLU A 16 25.37 -1.74 16.03
N VAL A 17 24.67 -0.65 15.69
CA VAL A 17 24.05 -0.46 14.36
C VAL A 17 25.12 -0.45 13.26
N ASN A 18 26.20 0.32 13.44
CA ASN A 18 27.28 0.41 12.47
C ASN A 18 28.01 -0.94 12.28
N GLU A 19 28.18 -1.70 13.36
CA GLU A 19 28.75 -3.05 13.28
C GLU A 19 27.85 -3.99 12.46
N ALA A 20 26.53 -3.99 12.72
CA ALA A 20 25.57 -4.79 11.97
C ALA A 20 25.57 -4.43 10.46
N LEU A 21 25.61 -3.14 10.12
CA LEU A 21 25.72 -2.69 8.73
C LEU A 21 27.01 -3.18 8.06
N SER A 22 28.13 -3.25 8.80
CA SER A 22 29.39 -3.78 8.27
C SER A 22 29.31 -5.27 7.96
N VAL A 23 28.60 -6.04 8.79
CA VAL A 23 28.35 -7.48 8.57
C VAL A 23 27.49 -7.69 7.33
N LEU A 24 26.41 -6.90 7.17
CA LEU A 24 25.54 -6.97 6.00
C LEU A 24 26.30 -6.65 4.70
N LYS A 25 27.17 -5.63 4.71
CA LYS A 25 28.04 -5.31 3.56
C LYS A 25 28.97 -6.47 3.19
N LYS A 26 29.64 -7.08 4.18
CA LYS A 26 30.50 -8.25 3.94
C LYS A 26 29.72 -9.44 3.38
N TRP A 27 28.52 -9.68 3.89
CA TRP A 27 27.67 -10.78 3.42
C TRP A 27 27.19 -10.55 1.98
N ARG A 28 26.81 -9.31 1.63
CA ARG A 28 26.52 -8.92 0.24
C ARG A 28 27.72 -9.19 -0.67
N ASP A 29 28.92 -8.77 -0.28
CA ASP A 29 30.13 -8.93 -1.09
C ASP A 29 30.52 -10.42 -1.28
N GLN A 30 29.99 -11.32 -0.44
CA GLN A 30 30.11 -12.77 -0.58
C GLN A 30 29.02 -13.40 -1.49
N GLY A 31 28.16 -12.59 -2.11
CA GLY A 31 27.07 -13.06 -2.97
C GLY A 31 25.78 -13.39 -2.20
N GLY A 32 25.62 -12.90 -0.97
CA GLY A 32 24.35 -12.98 -0.26
C GLY A 32 23.28 -12.14 -0.95
N GLU A 33 22.15 -12.75 -1.31
CA GLU A 33 20.99 -12.07 -1.86
C GLU A 33 19.91 -11.88 -0.80
N ILE A 34 19.31 -10.68 -0.77
CA ILE A 34 18.09 -10.44 0.00
C ILE A 34 16.88 -10.75 -0.89
N ASP A 35 15.99 -11.59 -0.37
CA ASP A 35 14.68 -11.80 -0.97
C ASP A 35 13.76 -10.60 -0.68
N LEU A 36 13.73 -9.65 -1.60
CA LEU A 36 12.88 -8.45 -1.55
C LEU A 36 11.39 -8.76 -1.82
N SER A 37 11.03 -10.00 -2.17
CA SER A 37 9.64 -10.41 -2.40
C SER A 37 8.91 -10.80 -1.12
N ASN A 38 9.66 -11.01 -0.03
CA ASN A 38 9.09 -11.23 1.29
C ASN A 38 8.63 -9.90 1.88
N GLU A 39 7.36 -9.78 2.26
CA GLU A 39 6.72 -8.57 2.84
C GLU A 39 7.30 -8.12 4.20
N ASN A 40 8.42 -8.70 4.65
CA ASN A 40 9.15 -8.18 5.79
C ASN A 40 9.76 -6.84 5.38
N ILE A 41 9.15 -5.76 5.86
CA ILE A 41 9.54 -4.37 5.62
C ILE A 41 11.03 -4.20 5.94
N HIS A 42 11.88 -4.31 4.91
CA HIS A 42 13.29 -3.96 5.04
C HIS A 42 13.36 -2.43 5.09
N PRO A 43 14.01 -1.85 6.12
CA PRO A 43 14.28 -0.42 6.13
C PRO A 43 14.97 -0.04 4.81
N SER A 44 14.54 1.05 4.18
CA SER A 44 15.03 1.48 2.87
C SER A 44 16.55 1.60 2.83
N GLU A 45 17.19 1.96 3.95
CA GLU A 45 18.64 2.02 4.13
C GLU A 45 19.35 0.68 3.93
N VAL A 46 18.72 -0.43 4.36
CA VAL A 46 19.25 -1.79 4.18
C VAL A 46 18.99 -2.27 2.75
N ALA A 47 17.82 -1.98 2.18
CA ALA A 47 17.51 -2.31 0.78
C ALA A 47 18.47 -1.60 -0.19
N ASN A 48 18.84 -0.35 0.12
CA ASN A 48 19.80 0.43 -0.66
C ASN A 48 21.21 -0.16 -0.73
N LEU A 49 21.56 -1.16 0.10
CA LEU A 49 22.84 -1.86 0.01
C LEU A 49 22.93 -2.79 -1.21
N TRP A 50 21.78 -3.29 -1.71
CA TRP A 50 21.68 -4.20 -2.85
C TRP A 50 21.09 -3.54 -4.10
N VAL A 51 20.17 -2.60 -3.91
CA VAL A 51 19.48 -1.92 -5.02
C VAL A 51 19.79 -0.44 -4.92
N ASP A 52 20.29 0.15 -6.00
CA ASP A 52 20.45 1.62 -6.07
C ASP A 52 19.06 2.25 -6.26
N TYR A 53 18.29 2.32 -5.17
CA TYR A 53 16.95 2.87 -5.20
C TYR A 53 17.05 4.39 -5.19
N PRO A 54 16.44 5.09 -6.16
CA PRO A 54 16.54 6.53 -6.23
C PRO A 54 15.96 7.15 -4.97
N LYS A 55 16.67 8.12 -4.40
CA LYS A 55 16.12 8.94 -3.31
C LYS A 55 14.88 9.66 -3.85
N LEU A 56 13.71 9.31 -3.32
CA LEU A 56 12.46 9.98 -3.68
C LEU A 56 12.47 11.37 -3.03
N ASN A 57 12.04 12.38 -3.81
CA ASN A 57 11.83 13.72 -3.30
C ASN A 57 10.40 13.84 -2.77
N ASP A 58 10.27 14.24 -1.52
CA ASP A 58 8.99 14.56 -0.87
C ASP A 58 8.70 16.08 -0.84
N GLU A 59 9.57 16.90 -1.43
CA GLU A 59 9.33 18.33 -1.63
C GLU A 59 8.38 18.56 -2.81
N TYR A 60 7.15 18.98 -2.49
CA TYR A 60 6.16 19.39 -3.48
C TYR A 60 6.21 20.92 -3.69
N PRO A 61 6.06 21.42 -4.92
CA PRO A 61 6.03 22.86 -5.16
C PRO A 61 4.83 23.51 -4.46
N THR A 62 5.08 24.48 -3.58
CA THR A 62 4.02 25.14 -2.78
C THR A 62 3.10 26.01 -3.65
N GLU A 63 3.63 26.55 -4.74
CA GLU A 63 2.91 27.40 -5.69
C GLU A 63 2.21 26.61 -6.81
N PHE A 64 2.21 25.27 -6.72
CA PHE A 64 1.57 24.43 -7.74
C PHE A 64 0.05 24.68 -7.73
N ASN A 65 -0.43 25.24 -8.83
CA ASN A 65 -1.84 25.42 -9.09
C ASN A 65 -2.23 24.56 -10.30
N LEU A 66 -3.26 23.75 -10.13
CA LEU A 66 -3.77 22.89 -11.19
C LEU A 66 -4.51 23.75 -12.22
N ASP A 67 -3.84 24.07 -13.33
CA ASP A 67 -4.44 24.79 -14.44
C ASP A 67 -5.11 23.85 -15.45
N ALA A 68 -5.82 24.43 -16.42
CA ALA A 68 -6.56 23.68 -17.42
C ALA A 68 -5.63 22.89 -18.37
N ASP A 69 -4.45 23.45 -18.69
CA ASP A 69 -3.49 22.85 -19.61
C ASP A 69 -2.79 21.64 -18.98
N TYR A 70 -2.37 21.77 -17.71
CA TYR A 70 -1.87 20.68 -16.88
C TYR A 70 -2.91 19.59 -16.75
N LYS A 71 -4.16 19.93 -16.43
CA LYS A 71 -5.24 18.94 -16.33
C LYS A 71 -5.47 18.21 -17.65
N ALA A 72 -5.40 18.91 -18.79
CA ALA A 72 -5.54 18.30 -20.11
C ALA A 72 -4.33 17.42 -20.49
N SER A 73 -3.16 17.69 -19.91
CA SER A 73 -1.95 16.87 -20.12
C SER A 73 -1.96 15.53 -19.35
N LEU A 74 -2.81 15.41 -18.31
CA LEU A 74 -2.85 14.21 -17.48
C LEU A 74 -3.41 13.02 -18.27
N PRO A 75 -2.76 11.84 -18.19
CA PRO A 75 -3.29 10.65 -18.83
C PRO A 75 -4.63 10.27 -18.20
N ASP A 76 -5.65 10.08 -19.02
CA ASP A 76 -6.93 9.54 -18.56
C ASP A 76 -6.74 8.05 -18.24
N LEU A 77 -6.46 7.75 -16.97
CA LEU A 77 -6.29 6.36 -16.51
C LEU A 77 -7.62 5.61 -16.37
N GLN A 78 -8.76 6.31 -16.42
CA GLN A 78 -10.09 5.68 -16.26
C GLN A 78 -10.73 5.32 -17.61
N ASN A 79 -10.54 6.15 -18.63
CA ASN A 79 -11.11 5.97 -19.98
C ASN A 79 -10.03 5.89 -21.08
N GLY A 80 -8.75 5.89 -20.70
CA GLY A 80 -7.63 5.76 -21.63
C GLY A 80 -7.60 4.41 -22.36
N PRO A 81 -6.88 4.32 -23.49
CA PRO A 81 -6.80 3.10 -24.27
C PRO A 81 -6.24 1.94 -23.43
N SER A 82 -6.83 0.75 -23.63
CA SER A 82 -6.47 -0.47 -22.89
C SER A 82 -5.00 -0.87 -23.00
N SER A 83 -4.24 -0.27 -23.94
CA SER A 83 -2.79 -0.41 -24.06
C SER A 83 -2.00 0.15 -22.87
N LEU A 84 -2.60 1.01 -22.04
CA LEU A 84 -1.98 1.55 -20.81
C LEU A 84 -2.15 0.61 -19.60
N ILE A 85 -3.05 -0.36 -19.68
CA ILE A 85 -3.34 -1.30 -18.60
C ILE A 85 -2.32 -2.44 -18.69
N LYS A 86 -1.17 -2.28 -18.00
CA LYS A 86 -0.10 -3.29 -17.90
C LYS A 86 -0.39 -4.36 -16.83
N GLY A 87 -1.66 -4.72 -16.63
CA GLY A 87 -2.09 -5.77 -15.70
C GLY A 87 -2.26 -7.11 -16.41
N SER A 88 -2.03 -8.22 -15.70
CA SER A 88 -2.41 -9.55 -16.19
C SER A 88 -3.94 -9.63 -16.32
N ASN A 89 -4.43 -10.21 -17.41
CA ASN A 89 -5.84 -10.23 -17.75
C ASN A 89 -6.59 -11.26 -16.88
N GLN A 90 -6.86 -10.91 -15.61
CA GLN A 90 -7.56 -11.76 -14.66
C GLN A 90 -9.04 -11.43 -14.57
N VAL A 91 -9.87 -12.47 -14.44
CA VAL A 91 -11.32 -12.34 -14.25
C VAL A 91 -11.59 -11.81 -12.85
N ILE A 92 -12.14 -10.59 -12.75
CA ILE A 92 -12.60 -10.05 -11.48
C ILE A 92 -14.04 -10.52 -11.25
N GLN A 93 -14.21 -11.51 -10.38
CA GLN A 93 -15.49 -12.19 -10.19
C GLN A 93 -16.56 -11.27 -9.57
N HIS A 94 -16.17 -10.40 -8.62
CA HIS A 94 -17.05 -9.43 -7.98
C HIS A 94 -16.31 -8.11 -7.71
N VAL A 95 -16.87 -7.00 -8.18
CA VAL A 95 -16.46 -5.64 -7.79
C VAL A 95 -17.66 -4.92 -7.20
N GLY A 96 -17.45 -4.14 -6.16
CA GLY A 96 -18.56 -3.51 -5.46
C GLY A 96 -18.12 -2.54 -4.37
N ILE A 97 -19.10 -1.96 -3.71
CA ILE A 97 -18.92 -1.12 -2.52
C ILE A 97 -19.47 -1.92 -1.35
N SER A 98 -18.65 -2.11 -0.31
CA SER A 98 -19.05 -2.80 0.93
C SER A 98 -19.03 -1.83 2.12
N ASN A 99 -19.80 -2.18 3.15
CA ASN A 99 -19.88 -1.42 4.40
C ASN A 99 -20.24 0.07 4.24
N PHE A 100 -20.98 0.41 3.18
CA PHE A 100 -21.50 1.76 3.01
C PHE A 100 -22.75 1.92 3.89
N LYS A 101 -22.70 2.85 4.85
CA LYS A 101 -23.75 3.00 5.84
C LYS A 101 -24.76 4.04 5.39
N LEU A 102 -26.02 3.63 5.27
CA LEU A 102 -27.12 4.50 4.85
C LEU A 102 -28.24 4.49 5.89
N PRO A 103 -28.87 5.65 6.16
CA PRO A 103 -30.11 5.70 6.91
C PRO A 103 -31.25 5.14 6.05
N ILE A 104 -31.71 3.93 6.33
CA ILE A 104 -32.81 3.26 5.60
C ILE A 104 -34.08 3.23 6.46
N ARG A 105 -35.23 3.56 5.85
CA ARG A 105 -36.56 3.41 6.47
C ARG A 105 -37.07 1.99 6.31
N TYR A 106 -37.37 1.34 7.44
CA TYR A 106 -37.97 0.01 7.51
C TYR A 106 -39.43 0.09 7.94
N ARG A 107 -40.30 -0.60 7.21
CA ARG A 107 -41.70 -0.76 7.59
C ARG A 107 -41.84 -1.88 8.62
N LEU A 108 -42.36 -1.56 9.80
CA LEU A 108 -42.61 -2.52 10.88
C LEU A 108 -44.02 -3.15 10.72
N ARG A 109 -44.20 -4.39 11.19
CA ARG A 109 -45.44 -5.18 11.02
C ARG A 109 -46.70 -4.54 11.61
N GLY A 110 -46.57 -3.56 12.51
CA GLY A 110 -47.72 -2.88 13.12
C GLY A 110 -47.43 -1.52 13.78
N ALA A 111 -46.24 -0.93 13.58
CA ALA A 111 -45.78 0.23 14.34
C ALA A 111 -45.20 1.36 13.45
N GLY A 112 -45.65 1.46 12.19
CA GLY A 112 -45.20 2.49 11.26
C GLY A 112 -43.82 2.23 10.65
N GLU A 113 -43.11 3.29 10.26
CA GLU A 113 -41.76 3.24 9.68
C GLU A 113 -40.71 3.64 10.72
N ARG A 114 -39.54 2.99 10.69
CA ARG A 114 -38.39 3.33 11.53
C ARG A 114 -37.13 3.45 10.68
N THR A 115 -36.38 4.53 10.85
CA THR A 115 -35.08 4.71 10.22
C THR A 115 -33.99 4.02 11.04
N LEU A 116 -33.16 3.21 10.39
CA LEU A 116 -31.99 2.56 11.00
C LEU A 116 -30.74 2.83 10.14
N GLU A 117 -29.58 2.88 10.78
CA GLU A 117 -28.28 2.88 10.10
C GLU A 117 -28.00 1.48 9.59
N THR A 118 -27.96 1.31 8.27
CA THR A 118 -27.81 0.01 7.62
C THR A 118 -26.53 -0.02 6.80
N SER A 119 -25.68 -1.02 7.07
CA SER A 119 -24.56 -1.35 6.19
C SER A 119 -25.08 -2.02 4.92
N VAL A 120 -24.80 -1.43 3.77
CA VAL A 120 -25.15 -1.93 2.44
C VAL A 120 -23.89 -2.45 1.75
N THR A 121 -24.00 -3.64 1.16
CA THR A 121 -23.00 -4.21 0.25
C THR A 121 -23.68 -4.40 -1.11
N GLY A 122 -23.19 -3.70 -2.13
CA GLY A 122 -23.63 -3.87 -3.51
C GLY A 122 -22.49 -4.47 -4.33
N SER A 123 -22.74 -5.58 -5.02
CA SER A 123 -21.77 -6.25 -5.90
C SER A 123 -22.30 -6.36 -7.32
N VAL A 124 -21.39 -6.26 -8.29
CA VAL A 124 -21.66 -6.58 -9.70
C VAL A 124 -20.63 -7.58 -10.20
N SER A 125 -21.06 -8.47 -11.09
CA SER A 125 -20.16 -9.36 -11.82
C SER A 125 -19.71 -8.65 -13.09
N LEU A 126 -18.40 -8.48 -13.24
CA LEU A 126 -17.83 -7.91 -14.46
C LEU A 126 -17.41 -9.05 -15.39
N VAL A 127 -18.10 -9.19 -16.52
CA VAL A 127 -17.55 -9.93 -17.66
C VAL A 127 -16.51 -9.05 -18.34
N LEU A 128 -15.54 -9.68 -18.98
CA LEU A 128 -14.33 -9.12 -19.62
C LEU A 128 -14.57 -8.08 -20.75
N ILE A 129 -15.76 -7.49 -20.84
CA ILE A 129 -16.16 -6.56 -21.89
C ILE A 129 -16.30 -5.15 -21.29
N ARG A 130 -15.19 -4.43 -21.41
CA ARG A 130 -14.97 -2.97 -21.50
C ARG A 130 -15.88 -2.02 -20.69
N LYS A 131 -15.24 -1.18 -19.88
CA LYS A 131 -15.70 0.19 -19.60
C LYS A 131 -15.68 0.97 -20.94
N ALA A 132 -16.83 1.52 -21.34
CA ALA A 132 -16.96 2.46 -22.45
C ALA A 132 -16.56 3.87 -22.01
#